data_AF-A0A9D9S851-F1
#
_entry.id   AF-A0A9D9S851-F1
#
_cell.length_a   1.000
_cell.length_b   1.000
_cell.length_c   1.000
_cell.angle_alpha   90.00
_cell.angle_beta   90.00
_cell.angle_gamma   90.00
#
_symmetry.space_group_name_H-M   'P 1'
#
loop_
_entity.id
_entity.type
_entity.pdbx_description
1 polymer ?
#
loop_
_entity_poly.entity_id
_entity_poly.type
_entity_poly.pdbx_seq_one_letter_code
_entity_poly.pdbx_strand_id
1 'polypeptide(L)'
;MRIHGWLLMLLCASGAAQASAERYIQLSMHMVKILAAAPDGRINSGTGVQLDAKHVITNCHVVGAAQNVIVARGSSGVPAQA
;
A
#
# COMPACT_ATOMS: atom_id res chain seq x y z
N MET A 1 -12.47 37.89 -19.04
CA MET A 1 -11.88 36.68 -19.66
C MET A 1 -10.89 35.91 -18.76
N ARG A 2 -10.12 36.56 -17.86
CA ARG A 2 -9.16 35.84 -16.99
C ARG A 2 -9.79 34.79 -16.06
N ILE A 3 -10.92 35.09 -15.43
CA ILE A 3 -11.55 34.26 -14.38
C ILE A 3 -11.95 32.86 -14.87
N HIS A 4 -12.35 32.74 -16.14
CA HIS A 4 -12.82 31.47 -16.71
C HIS A 4 -11.65 30.48 -16.94
N GLY A 5 -10.44 30.99 -17.21
CA GLY A 5 -9.25 30.15 -17.34
C GLY A 5 -8.79 29.57 -15.99
N TRP A 6 -8.90 30.33 -14.91
CA TRP A 6 -8.58 29.85 -13.54
C TRP A 6 -9.59 28.80 -13.07
N LEU A 7 -10.87 28.99 -13.37
CA LEU A 7 -11.92 28.02 -13.04
C LEU A 7 -11.69 26.69 -13.79
N LEU A 8 -11.32 26.76 -15.07
CA LEU A 8 -10.98 25.58 -15.87
C LEU A 8 -9.75 24.84 -15.32
N MET A 9 -8.69 25.56 -14.91
CA MET A 9 -7.51 24.93 -14.31
C MET A 9 -7.81 24.23 -12.98
N LEU A 10 -8.66 24.80 -12.13
CA LEU A 10 -9.07 24.19 -10.85
C LEU A 10 -9.88 22.89 -11.05
N LEU A 11 -10.74 22.86 -12.08
CA LEU A 11 -11.51 21.67 -12.46
C LEU A 11 -10.61 20.56 -13.03
N CYS A 12 -9.55 20.92 -13.78
CA CYS A 12 -8.60 19.93 -14.29
C CYS A 12 -7.65 19.40 -13.20
N ALA A 13 -7.26 20.23 -12.23
CA ALA A 13 -6.37 19.81 -11.13
C ALA A 13 -7.01 18.78 -10.19
N SER A 14 -8.33 18.85 -9.99
CA SER A 14 -9.09 17.90 -9.15
C SER A 14 -9.16 16.50 -9.78
N GLY A 15 -9.25 16.41 -11.11
CA GLY A 15 -9.24 15.11 -11.82
C GLY A 15 -7.93 14.33 -11.66
N ALA A 16 -6.78 15.02 -11.63
CA ALA A 16 -5.48 14.37 -11.45
C ALA A 16 -5.29 13.81 -10.03
N ALA A 17 -5.70 14.55 -9.01
CA ALA A 17 -5.66 14.09 -7.62
C ALA A 17 -6.61 12.91 -7.37
N GLN A 18 -7.81 12.95 -7.96
CA GLN A 18 -8.79 11.89 -7.84
C GLN A 18 -8.32 10.59 -8.51
N ALA A 19 -7.73 10.67 -9.70
CA ALA A 19 -7.13 9.52 -10.39
C ALA A 19 -5.99 8.86 -9.58
N SER A 20 -5.21 9.67 -8.86
CA SER A 20 -4.16 9.18 -7.94
C SER A 20 -4.76 8.43 -6.74
N ALA A 21 -5.80 8.99 -6.12
CA ALA A 21 -6.47 8.38 -4.97
C ALA A 21 -7.18 7.07 -5.33
N GLU A 22 -7.90 7.02 -6.45
CA GLU A 22 -8.55 5.80 -6.94
C GLU A 22 -7.52 4.70 -7.22
N ARG A 23 -6.41 5.05 -7.86
CA ARG A 23 -5.30 4.12 -8.12
C ARG A 23 -4.64 3.64 -6.84
N TYR A 24 -4.45 4.52 -5.85
CA TYR A 24 -3.96 4.15 -4.53
C TYR A 24 -4.90 3.17 -3.83
N ILE A 25 -6.22 3.42 -3.85
CA ILE A 25 -7.22 2.52 -3.27
C ILE A 25 -7.13 1.14 -3.93
N GLN A 26 -7.15 1.08 -5.26
CA GLN A 26 -7.05 -0.18 -6.01
C GLN A 26 -5.78 -0.96 -5.66
N LEU A 27 -4.61 -0.29 -5.62
CA LEU A 27 -3.35 -0.94 -5.31
C LEU A 27 -3.25 -1.35 -3.84
N SER A 28 -3.74 -0.53 -2.91
CA SER A 28 -3.67 -0.79 -1.48
C SER A 28 -4.50 -2.00 -1.05
N MET A 29 -5.54 -2.38 -1.80
CA MET A 29 -6.30 -3.61 -1.55
C MET A 29 -5.47 -4.89 -1.72
N HIS A 30 -4.39 -4.85 -2.52
CA HIS A 30 -3.50 -5.98 -2.74
C HIS A 30 -2.28 -5.98 -1.81
N MET A 31 -2.10 -4.92 -1.02
CA MET A 31 -1.03 -4.82 -0.04
C MET A 31 -1.41 -5.57 1.24
N VAL A 32 -0.44 -6.30 1.80
CA VAL A 32 -0.60 -7.02 3.06
C VAL A 32 0.49 -6.62 4.05
N LYS A 33 0.16 -6.65 5.33
CA LYS A 33 1.12 -6.56 6.41
C LYS A 33 1.67 -7.96 6.71
N ILE A 34 2.99 -8.07 6.88
CA ILE A 34 3.66 -9.31 7.24
C ILE A 34 4.27 -9.16 8.62
N LEU A 35 3.96 -10.13 9.48
CA LEU A 35 4.59 -10.32 10.78
C LEU A 35 5.30 -11.67 10.78
N ALA A 36 6.60 -11.65 11.03
CA ALA A 36 7.48 -12.79 10.98
C ALA A 36 8.09 -13.03 12.36
N ALA A 37 7.67 -14.09 13.04
CA ALA A 37 8.17 -14.43 14.36
C ALA A 37 9.38 -15.38 14.25
N ALA A 38 10.50 -14.97 14.84
CA ALA A 38 11.72 -15.77 14.95
C ALA A 38 11.64 -16.71 16.17
N PRO A 39 12.47 -17.78 16.21
CA PRO A 39 12.48 -18.74 17.33
C PRO A 39 12.84 -18.13 18.70
N ASP A 40 13.54 -16.99 18.70
CA ASP A 40 13.93 -16.26 19.90
C ASP A 40 12.83 -15.32 20.43
N GLY A 41 11.64 -15.34 19.82
CA GLY A 41 10.50 -14.50 20.18
C GLY A 41 10.53 -13.10 19.56
N ARG A 42 11.57 -12.74 18.79
CA ARG A 42 11.57 -11.46 18.06
C ARG A 42 10.57 -11.50 16.92
N ILE A 43 9.87 -10.38 16.71
CA ILE A 43 8.95 -10.20 15.59
C ILE A 43 9.53 -9.19 14.63
N ASN A 44 9.74 -9.62 13.38
CA ASN A 44 10.06 -8.74 12.27
C ASN A 44 8.77 -8.33 11.55
N SER A 45 8.78 -7.13 10.96
CA SER A 45 7.60 -6.55 10.33
C SER A 45 7.92 -6.04 8.93
N GLY A 46 7.03 -6.30 7.98
CA GLY A 46 7.21 -5.85 6.61
C GLY A 46 5.89 -5.71 5.87
N THR A 47 5.99 -5.46 4.57
CA THR A 47 4.88 -5.43 3.62
C THR A 47 5.06 -6.53 2.58
N GLY A 48 3.95 -6.96 2.00
CA GLY A 48 3.94 -7.82 0.83
C GLY A 48 2.84 -7.44 -0.13
N VAL A 49 2.88 -8.04 -1.32
CA VAL A 49 1.87 -7.88 -2.36
C VAL A 49 1.23 -9.23 -2.62
N GLN A 50 -0.09 -9.31 -2.49
CA GLN A 50 -0.88 -10.48 -2.83
C GLN A 50 -0.99 -10.60 -4.35
N LEU A 51 -0.49 -11.70 -4.92
CA LEU A 51 -0.62 -11.99 -6.35
C LEU A 51 -1.94 -12.71 -6.66
N ASP A 52 -2.31 -13.67 -5.81
CA ASP A 52 -3.53 -14.46 -5.93
C ASP A 52 -4.00 -14.96 -4.54
N ALA A 53 -4.99 -15.86 -4.50
CA ALA A 53 -5.57 -16.37 -3.26
C ALA A 53 -4.58 -17.14 -2.35
N LYS A 54 -3.43 -17.57 -2.87
CA LYS A 54 -2.45 -18.42 -2.18
C LYS A 54 -1.04 -17.84 -2.14
N HIS A 55 -0.73 -16.85 -2.97
CA HIS A 55 0.64 -16.32 -3.09
C HIS A 55 0.76 -14.85 -2.70
N VAL A 56 1.80 -14.56 -1.92
CA VAL A 56 2.22 -13.21 -1.51
C VAL A 56 3.72 -13.08 -1.75
N ILE A 57 4.15 -12.00 -2.39
CA ILE A 57 5.57 -11.65 -2.53
C ILE A 57 5.96 -10.68 -1.41
N THR A 58 7.13 -10.91 -0.81
CA THR A 58 7.79 -9.97 0.09
C THR A 58 9.31 -10.06 -0.05
N ASN A 59 10.02 -9.20 0.67
CA ASN A 59 11.46 -9.26 0.74
C ASN A 59 11.93 -10.43 1.62
N CYS A 60 13.00 -11.10 1.18
CA CYS A 60 13.58 -12.23 1.92
C CYS A 60 14.02 -11.85 3.34
N HIS A 61 14.54 -10.63 3.56
CA HIS A 61 14.97 -10.18 4.89
C HIS A 61 13.80 -10.03 5.89
N VAL A 62 12.55 -9.94 5.42
CA VAL A 62 11.37 -9.89 6.30
C VAL A 62 11.14 -11.26 6.94
N VAL A 63 11.31 -12.34 6.16
CA VAL A 63 10.96 -13.72 6.56
C VAL A 63 12.17 -14.62 6.82
N GLY A 64 13.40 -14.16 6.55
CA GLY A 64 14.59 -15.01 6.47
C GLY A 64 14.96 -15.77 7.76
N ALA A 65 14.51 -15.29 8.92
CA ALA A 65 14.69 -15.95 10.21
C ALA A 65 13.35 -16.40 10.85
N ALA A 66 12.25 -16.39 10.09
CA ALA A 66 10.92 -16.65 10.61
C ALA A 66 10.67 -18.15 10.79
N GLN A 67 10.13 -18.52 11.94
CA GLN A 67 9.51 -19.84 12.15
C GLN A 67 8.01 -19.80 11.84
N ASN A 68 7.37 -18.66 12.10
CA ASN A 68 5.95 -18.43 11.82
C ASN A 68 5.76 -17.12 11.07
N VAL A 69 4.86 -17.12 10.10
CA VAL A 69 4.53 -15.92 9.30
C VAL A 69 3.02 -15.70 9.35
N ILE A 70 2.62 -14.50 9.75
CA ILE A 70 1.23 -14.04 9.73
C ILE A 70 1.12 -12.99 8.63
N VAL A 71 0.12 -13.16 7.76
CA VAL A 71 -0.22 -12.23 6.70
C VAL A 71 -1.58 -11.62 7.01
N ALA A 72 -1.62 -10.30 7.21
CA ALA A 72 -2.85 -9.57 7.48
C ALA A 72 -3.20 -8.70 6.27
N ARG A 73 -4.40 -8.90 5.72
CA ARG A 73 -4.95 -8.03 4.68
C ARG A 73 -5.44 -6.75 5.34
N GLY A 74 -5.05 -5.61 4.79
CA GLY A 74 -5.29 -4.30 5.39
C GLY A 74 -4.01 -3.49 5.33
N SER A 75 -4.09 -2.38 4.60
CA SER A 75 -2.98 -1.42 4.51
C SER A 75 -2.66 -0.88 5.90
N SER A 76 -1.38 -0.88 6.29
CA SER A 76 -0.90 0.12 7.25
C SER A 76 -0.99 1.45 6.52
N GLY A 77 -2.14 2.14 6.66
CA GLY A 77 -2.38 3.40 5.98
C GLY A 77 -1.31 4.41 6.34
N VAL A 78 -0.50 4.80 5.37
CA VAL A 78 0.36 5.98 5.46
C VAL A 78 -0.38 7.08 4.68
N PRO A 79 -0.42 8.34 5.17
CA PRO A 79 -1.02 9.43 4.40
C PRO A 79 -0.35 9.53 3.02
N ALA A 80 -1.12 9.36 1.95
CA ALA A 80 -0.66 9.67 0.61
C ALA A 80 -0.67 11.20 0.44
N GLN A 81 0.48 11.80 0.18
CA GLN A 81 0.55 13.19 -0.25
C GLN A 81 0.44 13.23 -1.78
N ALA A 82 -0.43 14.12 -2.28
CA ALA A 82 -0.64 14.35 -3.70
C ALA A 82 0.47 15.20 -4.31
#